data_AF-A0A352C3A0-F1
#
_entry.id   AF-A0A352C3A0-F1
#
_cell.length_a   1.000
_cell.length_b   1.000
_cell.length_c   1.000
_cell.angle_alpha   90.00
_cell.angle_beta   90.00
_cell.angle_gamma   90.00
#
_symmetry.space_group_name_H-M   'P 1'
#
loop_
_entity.id
_entity.type
_entity.pdbx_description
1 polymer ?
#
loop_
_entity_poly.entity_id
_entity_poly.type
_entity_poly.pdbx_seq_one_letter_code
_entity_poly.pdbx_strand_id
1 'polypeptide(L)' 'HVVRCFADDDVIHVAGSVKPIRDIEVINLELALADLATVEKAIQKNQKLVKAGQKEAIKE' A
#
# COMPACT_ATOMS: atom_id res chain seq x y z
N HIS A 1 4.41 6.78 -10.85
CA HIS A 1 4.51 5.44 -11.44
C HIS A 1 4.45 5.56 -12.96
N VAL A 2 5.30 4.84 -13.69
CA VAL A 2 5.24 4.75 -15.16
C VAL A 2 4.31 3.58 -15.51
N VAL A 3 3.45 3.77 -16.52
CA VAL A 3 2.39 2.81 -16.88
C VAL A 3 2.57 2.39 -18.34
N ARG A 4 2.45 1.10 -18.64
CA ARG A 4 2.52 0.56 -20.01
C ARG A 4 1.21 0.86 -20.74
N CYS A 5 1.29 1.56 -21.88
CA CYS A 5 0.13 1.89 -22.72
C CYS A 5 0.26 1.37 -24.16
N PHE A 6 1.09 0.34 -24.39
CA PHE A 6 1.28 -0.28 -25.70
C PHE A 6 1.25 -1.82 -25.59
N ALA A 7 0.78 -2.47 -26.66
CA ALA A 7 0.85 -3.92 -26.81
C ALA A 7 2.07 -4.29 -27.69
N ASP A 8 2.73 -5.39 -27.34
CA ASP A 8 3.86 -5.96 -28.08
C ASP A 8 3.86 -7.47 -27.79
N ASP A 9 3.83 -8.29 -28.84
CA ASP A 9 3.72 -9.75 -28.76
C ASP A 9 5.02 -10.39 -28.24
N ASP A 10 6.16 -9.72 -28.42
CA ASP A 10 7.45 -10.16 -27.88
C ASP A 10 7.59 -9.82 -26.38
N VAL A 11 6.63 -9.09 -25.79
CA VAL A 11 6.67 -8.61 -24.41
C VAL A 11 5.46 -9.05 -23.61
N ILE A 12 5.63 -10.13 -22.85
CA ILE A 12 4.60 -10.74 -21.99
C ILE A 12 4.12 -9.74 -20.92
N HIS A 13 2.81 -9.57 -20.82
CA HIS A 13 2.18 -8.84 -19.71
C HIS A 13 1.79 -9.83 -18.61
N VAL A 14 2.19 -9.56 -17.36
CA VAL A 14 1.94 -10.46 -16.21
C VAL A 14 0.46 -10.79 -16.04
N ALA A 15 -0.43 -9.82 -16.28
CA ALA A 15 -1.87 -9.99 -16.20
C ALA A 15 -2.52 -10.51 -17.51
N GLY A 16 -1.73 -11.03 -18.45
CA GLY A 16 -2.17 -11.58 -19.74
C GLY A 16 -2.68 -10.57 -20.77
N SER A 17 -2.95 -9.33 -20.38
CA SER A 17 -3.37 -8.23 -21.25
C SER A 17 -2.93 -6.89 -20.69
N VAL A 18 -2.56 -5.95 -21.57
CA VAL A 18 -2.23 -4.56 -21.20
C VAL A 18 -3.53 -3.81 -20.93
N LYS A 19 -3.73 -3.32 -19.69
CA LYS A 19 -4.89 -2.50 -19.30
C LYS A 19 -4.43 -1.38 -18.34
N PRO A 20 -4.01 -0.22 -18.88
CA PRO A 20 -3.33 0.81 -18.10
C PRO A 20 -4.08 1.28 -16.85
N ILE A 21 -5.40 1.46 -16.97
CA ILE A 21 -6.26 1.91 -15.85
C ILE A 21 -6.25 0.87 -14.72
N ARG A 22 -6.45 -0.40 -15.07
CA ARG A 22 -6.41 -1.50 -14.10
C ARG A 22 -5.05 -1.58 -13.39
N ASP A 23 -3.97 -1.41 -14.14
CA ASP A 23 -2.62 -1.53 -13.58
C ASP A 23 -2.33 -0.37 -12.60
N ILE A 24 -2.81 0.84 -12.89
CA ILE A 24 -2.77 1.99 -11.96
C ILE A 24 -3.59 1.69 -10.68
N GLU A 25 -4.80 1.17 -10.84
CA GLU A 25 -5.68 0.84 -9.70
C GLU A 25 -5.05 -0.21 -8.79
N VAL A 26 -4.43 -1.24 -9.38
CA VAL A 26 -3.71 -2.28 -8.62
C VAL A 26 -2.58 -1.67 -7.81
N ILE A 27 -1.71 -0.87 -8.43
CA ILE A 27 -0.59 -0.21 -7.74
C ILE A 27 -1.10 0.68 -6.60
N ASN A 28 -2.11 1.51 -6.86
CA ASN A 28 -2.64 2.41 -5.84
C ASN A 28 -3.28 1.66 -4.67
N LEU A 29 -3.98 0.56 -4.96
CA LEU A 29 -4.58 -0.28 -3.93
C LEU A 29 -3.50 -0.95 -3.07
N GLU A 30 -2.44 -1.48 -3.68
CA GLU A 30 -1.32 -2.10 -2.95
C GLU A 30 -0.62 -1.09 -2.02
N LEU A 31 -0.37 0.13 -2.51
CA LEU A 31 0.21 1.20 -1.71
C LEU A 31 -0.71 1.61 -0.55
N ALA A 32 -2.00 1.81 -0.82
CA ALA A 32 -2.97 2.17 0.21
C ALA A 32 -3.09 1.08 1.29
N LEU A 33 -3.03 -0.20 0.92
CA LEU A 33 -3.04 -1.32 1.87
C LEU A 33 -1.75 -1.37 2.70
N ALA A 34 -0.59 -1.07 2.11
CA ALA A 34 0.67 -1.00 2.84
C ALA A 34 0.68 0.15 3.85
N ASP A 35 0.16 1.32 3.47
CA ASP A 35 0.02 2.47 4.36
C ASP A 35 -0.95 2.16 5.50
N LEU A 36 -2.10 1.53 5.19
CA LEU A 36 -3.08 1.12 6.20
C LEU A 36 -2.45 0.15 7.22
N ALA A 37 -1.74 -0.88 6.75
CA ALA A 37 -1.08 -1.84 7.63
C ALA A 37 -0.03 -1.16 8.53
N THR A 38 0.65 -0.14 8.02
CA THR A 38 1.62 0.65 8.77
C THR A 38 0.95 1.44 9.89
N VAL A 39 -0.15 2.14 9.58
CA VAL A 39 -0.95 2.91 10.54
C VAL A 39 -1.56 1.99 11.59
N GLU A 40 -2.14 0.85 11.19
CA GLU A 40 -2.71 -0.14 12.12
C GLU A 40 -1.66 -0.66 13.10
N LYS A 41 -0.45 -0.97 12.63
CA LYS A 41 0.66 -1.40 13.49
C LYS A 41 1.07 -0.31 14.48
N ALA A 42 1.12 0.95 14.04
CA ALA A 42 1.41 2.09 14.91
C ALA A 42 0.34 2.26 15.99
N ILE A 43 -0.94 2.19 15.61
CA ILE A 43 -2.08 2.25 16.55
C ILE A 43 -1.98 1.14 17.59
N GLN A 44 -1.76 -0.12 17.17
CA GLN A 44 -1.63 -1.24 18.11
C GLN A 44 -0.47 -1.06 19.09
N LYS A 45 0.68 -0.56 18.63
CA LYS A 45 1.84 -0.25 19.49
C LYS A 45 1.47 0.83 20.51
N ASN A 46 0.89 1.94 20.06
CA ASN A 46 0.55 3.07 20.94
C ASN A 46 -0.54 2.68 21.94
N GLN A 47 -1.55 1.90 21.54
CA GLN A 47 -2.55 1.36 22.46
C GLN A 47 -1.93 0.54 23.60
N LYS A 48 -0.90 -0.28 23.31
CA LYS A 48 -0.17 -1.03 24.35
C LYS A 48 0.60 -0.10 25.29
N LEU A 49 1.27 0.92 24.75
CA LEU A 49 2.04 1.90 25.54
C LEU A 49 1.14 2.74 26.46
N VAL A 50 -0.02 3.17 25.96
CA VAL A 50 -1.03 3.89 26.75
C VAL A 50 -1.55 3.02 27.89
N LYS A 51 -1.89 1.75 27.61
CA LYS A 51 -2.31 0.80 28.66
C LYS A 51 -1.22 0.56 29.71
N ALA A 52 0.05 0.66 29.33
CA ALA A 52 1.20 0.56 30.24
C ALA A 52 1.50 1.88 31.01
N GLY A 53 0.68 2.92 30.86
CA GLY A 53 0.81 4.18 31.61
C GLY A 53 1.85 5.17 31.07
N GLN A 54 2.43 4.90 29.88
CA GLN A 54 3.41 5.79 29.26
C GLN A 54 2.71 6.93 28.50
N LYS A 55 2.43 8.04 29.20
CA LYS A 55 1.71 9.22 28.65
C LYS A 55 2.46 9.96 27.53
N GLU A 56 3.79 9.79 27.43
CA GLU A 56 4.62 10.37 26.37
C GLU A 56 4.37 9.74 25.00
N ALA A 57 3.86 8.50 24.93
CA ALA A 57 3.58 7.78 23.68
C ALA A 57 2.36 8.31 22.90
N ILE A 58 1.71 9.37 23.38
CA ILE A 58 0.49 9.97 22.82
C ILE A 58 0.82 11.19 21.93
N LYS A 59 2.06 11.69 21.91
CA LYS A 59 2.43 12.97 21.30
C LYS A 59 3.00 12.91 19.87
N GLU A 60 2.97 11.75 19.22
CA GLU A 60 3.40 11.59 17.81
C GLU A 60 2.24 11.20 16.90
#